data_AF-A0A1B8D257-F1
#
_entry.id   AF-A0A1B8D257-F1
#
_cell.length_a   1.000
_cell.length_b   1.000
_cell.length_c   1.000
_cell.angle_alpha   90.00
_cell.angle_beta   90.00
_cell.angle_gamma   90.00
#
_symmetry.space_group_name_H-M   'P 1'
#
loop_
_entity.id
_entity.type
_entity.pdbx_description
1 polymer ?
#
loop_
_entity_poly.entity_id
_entity_poly.type
_entity_poly.pdbx_seq_one_letter_code
_entity_poly.pdbx_strand_id
1 'polypeptide(L)'
;MGGICSWEKGNEASDKARRPVERPNDGEDINQKLPAEKTLEKLSDRNINKMADHTTPLTLDAYNAERASVLAIEREEGFDGRARETASELQNKANEIVVAIRQRDAELVHGGGLDMLGKVMTPDKHFVGNASNITNTSLFKIAQQMPKGAHLHCHFNSCLPPQFLLRHAKNNAHMYIKSDLALNSEDNKERAEIQFQMHVIDEEKHLKPTASLLHESYKSSFHADEKRKGWYSYDKFLQEYPGGESAAEEWLASKLLFTEEEVYGISQTTANIWLRFGTRTRMLKGLFGHETAFRAYTDACIQDFIRDNIQYAEIRPNFPSNSLVKSDATGFIDNVGLLQIIADAITAQRQSGVPFTGLKVIYCCPRSFSKERVAASLVECIALKKKFPDLICGYDLVGGEEAGFPLQHFAPELLSFRATCISEGLDIPFLLHAGERLDSGSSTDANLLDAILLGAKRIGHGFALPKHPKAMRMVKERGIALEICPISNEVLHLCPSIRGHALPVLLANNVHCTINSDNGTFYGSSLSHDFYQIMVGAEAMSLHGWRVLAEWSLEHSCLTPSEKVAAKEVWLERWNVYCQWIVDTYGDESSAKGPEARWLN
;
A
#
# COMPACT_ATOMS: atom_id res chain seq x y z
N MET A 1 32.12 31.37 -15.66
CA MET A 1 33.34 31.23 -16.48
C MET A 1 33.36 29.83 -17.04
N GLY A 2 33.59 29.70 -18.35
CA GLY A 2 33.18 28.57 -19.17
C GLY A 2 34.05 27.31 -19.17
N GLY A 3 33.63 26.36 -20.01
CA GLY A 3 34.31 25.10 -20.34
C GLY A 3 33.31 24.00 -20.71
N ILE A 4 32.46 24.19 -21.72
CA ILE A 4 32.49 23.51 -23.04
C ILE A 4 33.45 22.32 -23.13
N CYS A 5 32.91 21.12 -23.37
CA CYS A 5 33.62 20.08 -24.12
C CYS A 5 32.63 19.32 -25.02
N SER A 6 32.88 19.41 -26.31
CA SER A 6 32.13 18.91 -27.46
C SER A 6 32.41 17.44 -27.74
N TRP A 7 31.40 16.69 -28.20
CA TRP A 7 31.55 15.37 -28.81
C TRP A 7 31.57 15.51 -30.33
N GLU A 8 32.70 15.21 -30.96
CA GLU A 8 32.83 15.04 -32.40
C GLU A 8 32.64 13.58 -32.81
N LYS A 9 31.94 13.42 -33.94
CA LYS A 9 31.76 12.18 -34.68
C LYS A 9 33.07 11.83 -35.40
N GLY A 10 33.44 10.55 -35.40
CA GLY A 10 34.44 9.98 -36.30
C GLY A 10 33.95 8.61 -36.78
N ASN A 11 33.74 8.49 -38.09
CA ASN A 11 33.30 7.29 -38.78
C ASN A 11 34.52 6.58 -39.41
N GLU A 12 34.40 5.26 -39.54
CA GLU A 12 35.08 4.36 -40.48
C GLU A 12 36.59 4.10 -40.35
N ALA A 13 36.91 2.87 -39.91
CA ALA A 13 37.98 2.08 -40.51
C ALA A 13 37.58 0.60 -40.53
N SER A 14 37.83 -0.01 -41.68
CA SER A 14 37.57 -1.39 -42.06
C SER A 14 38.41 -2.39 -41.28
N ASP A 15 37.89 -3.60 -41.07
CA ASP A 15 38.79 -4.75 -40.91
C ASP A 15 38.24 -6.06 -41.49
N LYS A 16 39.18 -6.81 -42.07
CA LYS A 16 38.99 -8.00 -42.89
C LYS A 16 38.91 -9.27 -42.04
N ALA A 17 38.06 -10.18 -42.51
CA ALA A 17 38.25 -11.63 -42.55
C ALA A 17 38.70 -12.39 -41.28
N ARG A 18 37.79 -13.18 -40.69
CA ARG A 18 38.11 -14.48 -40.08
C ARG A 18 37.04 -15.53 -40.39
N ARG A 19 37.52 -16.72 -40.81
CA ARG A 19 36.76 -17.95 -41.11
C ARG A 19 36.27 -18.63 -39.82
N PRO A 20 35.24 -19.51 -39.90
CA PRO A 20 34.57 -20.09 -38.73
C PRO A 20 35.36 -21.26 -38.15
N VAL A 21 35.33 -21.39 -36.82
CA VAL A 21 35.81 -22.57 -36.08
C VAL A 21 34.57 -23.30 -35.55
N GLU A 22 34.39 -24.54 -36.03
CA GLU A 22 33.40 -25.49 -35.55
C GLU A 22 33.63 -25.82 -34.06
N ARG A 23 32.55 -25.88 -33.28
CA ARG A 23 32.58 -26.36 -31.88
C ARG A 23 32.22 -27.85 -31.85
N PRO A 24 32.83 -28.64 -30.95
CA PRO A 24 32.40 -30.00 -30.69
C PRO A 24 31.10 -30.00 -29.88
N ASN A 25 30.32 -31.04 -30.15
CA ASN A 25 29.06 -31.38 -29.53
C ASN A 25 29.28 -32.01 -28.15
N ASP A 26 28.19 -32.04 -27.37
CA ASP A 26 27.91 -32.93 -26.22
C ASP A 26 27.96 -32.28 -24.81
N GLY A 27 26.77 -32.22 -24.17
CA GLY A 27 26.64 -31.96 -22.74
C GLY A 27 25.35 -31.24 -22.31
N GLU A 28 24.23 -31.97 -22.34
CA GLU A 28 22.96 -31.78 -21.60
C GLU A 28 22.49 -30.35 -21.23
N ASP A 29 21.53 -29.84 -22.02
CA ASP A 29 20.74 -28.64 -21.71
C ASP A 29 19.33 -29.06 -21.25
N ILE A 30 19.04 -28.85 -19.97
CA ILE A 30 17.73 -29.07 -19.33
C ILE A 30 16.87 -27.82 -19.55
N ASN A 31 16.52 -27.56 -20.81
CA ASN A 31 15.63 -26.46 -21.18
C ASN A 31 14.18 -26.95 -21.23
N GLN A 32 13.43 -26.75 -20.13
CA GLN A 32 11.97 -26.71 -20.17
C GLN A 32 11.54 -25.50 -21.01
N LYS A 33 11.25 -25.76 -22.29
CA LYS A 33 10.64 -24.81 -23.22
C LYS A 33 9.31 -24.28 -22.65
N LEU A 34 9.29 -22.99 -22.33
CA LEU A 34 8.05 -22.20 -22.25
C LEU A 34 7.35 -22.23 -23.63
N PRO A 35 6.02 -22.42 -23.71
CA PRO A 35 5.35 -22.49 -25.01
C PRO A 35 5.32 -21.11 -25.68
N ALA A 36 5.90 -21.03 -26.88
CA ALA A 36 5.77 -19.91 -27.79
C ALA A 36 4.34 -19.84 -28.38
N GLU A 37 3.78 -18.63 -28.41
CA GLU A 37 2.72 -18.14 -29.31
C GLU A 37 1.73 -19.18 -29.86
N LYS A 38 0.91 -19.80 -28.98
CA LYS A 38 -0.27 -20.59 -29.39
C LYS A 38 -1.42 -20.58 -28.37
N THR A 39 -1.60 -19.46 -27.66
CA THR A 39 -2.52 -19.40 -26.50
C THR A 39 -3.72 -18.46 -26.68
N LEU A 40 -4.05 -18.09 -27.91
CA LEU A 40 -5.29 -17.33 -28.21
C LEU A 40 -6.33 -18.12 -29.03
N GLU A 41 -6.03 -19.35 -29.44
CA GLU A 41 -6.95 -20.25 -30.18
C GLU A 41 -7.50 -21.41 -29.32
N LYS A 42 -7.49 -21.33 -27.99
CA LYS A 42 -7.99 -22.41 -27.11
C LYS A 42 -9.03 -21.99 -26.07
N LEU A 43 -9.74 -20.89 -26.30
CA LEU A 43 -10.90 -20.51 -25.49
C LEU A 43 -12.24 -20.97 -26.07
N SER A 44 -12.27 -21.64 -27.24
CA SER A 44 -13.51 -22.11 -27.88
C SER A 44 -13.71 -23.64 -27.94
N ASP A 45 -12.70 -24.46 -27.64
CA ASP A 45 -12.70 -25.85 -28.13
C ASP A 45 -12.73 -26.94 -27.04
N ARG A 46 -13.09 -26.60 -25.79
CA ARG A 46 -13.44 -27.63 -24.79
C ARG A 46 -14.94 -27.91 -24.85
N ASN A 47 -15.36 -28.82 -25.74
CA ASN A 47 -16.68 -29.49 -25.74
C ASN A 47 -17.85 -28.63 -25.22
N ILE A 48 -18.01 -27.41 -25.72
CA ILE A 48 -19.22 -26.63 -25.47
C ILE A 48 -20.29 -27.30 -26.33
N ASN A 49 -21.18 -28.07 -25.71
CA ASN A 49 -22.39 -28.55 -26.36
C ASN A 49 -23.05 -27.34 -27.03
N LYS A 50 -23.40 -27.48 -28.32
CA LYS A 50 -23.99 -26.43 -29.18
C LYS A 50 -24.68 -25.32 -28.34
N MET A 51 -24.05 -24.15 -28.27
CA MET A 51 -24.65 -22.98 -27.63
C MET A 51 -26.08 -22.79 -28.12
N ALA A 52 -26.99 -22.42 -27.22
CA ALA A 52 -28.32 -21.99 -27.61
C ALA A 52 -28.17 -20.85 -28.64
N ASP A 53 -28.58 -21.09 -29.88
CA ASP A 53 -28.77 -20.01 -30.83
C ASP A 53 -30.22 -19.51 -30.73
N HIS A 54 -30.46 -18.28 -31.16
CA HIS A 54 -31.80 -17.68 -31.13
C HIS A 54 -32.78 -18.33 -32.13
N THR A 55 -32.36 -19.39 -32.83
CA THR A 55 -33.10 -20.07 -33.90
C THR A 55 -33.52 -21.49 -33.54
N THR A 56 -32.97 -22.08 -32.47
CA THR A 56 -33.20 -23.46 -32.06
C THR A 56 -33.72 -23.51 -30.61
N PRO A 57 -34.94 -24.02 -30.37
CA PRO A 57 -35.46 -24.19 -29.02
C PRO A 57 -34.58 -25.13 -28.19
N LEU A 58 -34.06 -24.65 -27.05
CA LEU A 58 -33.29 -25.45 -26.10
C LEU A 58 -34.26 -26.20 -25.16
N THR A 59 -33.96 -27.46 -24.84
CA THR A 59 -34.70 -28.19 -23.80
C THR A 59 -34.25 -27.74 -22.41
N LEU A 60 -35.13 -27.85 -21.41
CA LEU A 60 -34.79 -27.50 -20.02
C LEU A 60 -33.62 -28.34 -19.49
N ASP A 61 -33.55 -29.62 -19.84
CA ASP A 61 -32.45 -30.51 -19.43
C ASP A 61 -31.11 -30.07 -20.04
N ALA A 62 -31.09 -29.70 -21.33
CA ALA A 62 -29.89 -29.19 -21.98
C ALA A 62 -29.45 -27.85 -21.38
N TYR A 63 -30.40 -26.96 -21.09
CA TYR A 63 -30.13 -25.71 -20.37
C TYR A 63 -29.50 -25.95 -19.00
N ASN A 64 -30.11 -26.83 -18.19
CA ASN A 64 -29.65 -27.11 -16.83
C ASN A 64 -28.28 -27.78 -16.81
N ALA A 65 -28.02 -28.71 -17.73
CA ALA A 65 -26.71 -29.35 -17.88
C ALA A 65 -25.63 -28.34 -18.25
N GLU A 66 -25.91 -27.45 -19.20
CA GLU A 66 -24.96 -26.41 -19.62
C GLU A 66 -24.75 -25.38 -18.51
N ARG A 67 -25.81 -24.92 -17.83
CA ARG A 67 -25.70 -24.01 -16.67
C ARG A 67 -24.82 -24.63 -15.59
N ALA A 68 -25.03 -25.90 -15.25
CA ALA A 68 -24.20 -26.59 -14.26
C ALA A 68 -22.73 -26.70 -14.70
N SER A 69 -22.48 -26.97 -15.98
CA SER A 69 -21.14 -27.00 -16.57
C SER A 69 -20.43 -25.65 -16.47
N VAL A 70 -21.07 -24.56 -16.90
CA VAL A 70 -20.52 -23.21 -16.83
C VAL A 70 -20.23 -22.80 -15.39
N LEU A 71 -21.17 -23.02 -14.46
CA LEU A 71 -20.95 -22.73 -13.05
C LEU A 71 -19.81 -23.53 -12.44
N ALA A 72 -19.64 -24.80 -12.85
CA ALA A 72 -18.51 -25.62 -12.39
C ALA A 72 -17.17 -25.09 -12.91
N ILE A 73 -17.11 -24.66 -14.19
CA ILE A 73 -15.92 -24.06 -14.79
C ILE A 73 -15.58 -22.74 -14.12
N GLU A 74 -16.55 -21.83 -13.93
CA GLU A 74 -16.31 -20.57 -13.20
C GLU A 74 -15.80 -20.82 -11.78
N ARG A 75 -16.30 -21.88 -11.14
CA ARG A 75 -15.85 -22.28 -9.81
C ARG A 75 -14.43 -22.82 -9.81
N GLU A 76 -14.08 -23.66 -10.77
CA GLU A 76 -12.75 -24.26 -10.91
C GLU A 76 -11.70 -23.22 -11.31
N GLU A 77 -12.02 -22.37 -12.30
CA GLU A 77 -11.13 -21.34 -12.83
C GLU A 77 -11.03 -20.10 -11.94
N GLY A 78 -11.92 -19.94 -10.96
CA GLY A 78 -11.85 -18.85 -10.00
C GLY A 78 -10.52 -18.83 -9.23
N PHE A 79 -10.05 -17.64 -8.85
CA PHE A 79 -8.76 -17.46 -8.17
C PHE A 79 -8.63 -18.25 -6.86
N ASP A 80 -9.74 -18.58 -6.22
CA ASP A 80 -9.84 -19.37 -4.99
C ASP A 80 -10.23 -20.84 -5.23
N GLY A 81 -10.36 -21.29 -6.49
CA GLY A 81 -10.82 -22.63 -6.86
C GLY A 81 -9.99 -23.73 -6.19
N ARG A 82 -8.65 -23.65 -6.34
CA ARG A 82 -7.71 -24.58 -5.70
C ARG A 82 -7.79 -24.54 -4.17
N ALA A 83 -7.96 -23.36 -3.58
CA ALA A 83 -8.05 -23.20 -2.12
C ALA A 83 -9.34 -23.80 -1.56
N ARG A 84 -10.44 -23.81 -2.33
CA ARG A 84 -11.70 -24.49 -2.01
C ARG A 84 -11.58 -26.00 -2.17
N GLU A 85 -10.98 -26.46 -3.27
CA GLU A 85 -10.81 -27.90 -3.55
C GLU A 85 -9.94 -28.59 -2.50
N THR A 86 -8.89 -27.93 -2.04
CA THR A 86 -7.90 -28.50 -1.10
C THR A 86 -8.20 -28.17 0.38
N ALA A 87 -9.33 -27.53 0.67
CA ALA A 87 -9.69 -27.17 2.03
C ALA A 87 -10.01 -28.39 2.89
N SER A 88 -9.52 -28.40 4.12
CA SER A 88 -9.88 -29.44 5.10
C SER A 88 -11.29 -29.23 5.64
N GLU A 89 -11.87 -30.26 6.27
CA GLU A 89 -13.18 -30.16 6.95
C GLU A 89 -13.21 -29.01 7.97
N LEU A 90 -12.11 -28.82 8.73
CA LEU A 90 -11.97 -27.71 9.66
C LEU A 90 -12.07 -26.35 8.96
N GLN A 91 -11.38 -26.18 7.83
CA GLN A 91 -11.39 -24.94 7.06
C GLN A 91 -12.75 -24.66 6.45
N ASN A 92 -13.44 -25.69 5.95
CA ASN A 92 -14.81 -25.58 5.42
C ASN A 92 -15.80 -25.19 6.53
N LYS A 93 -15.68 -25.80 7.72
CA LYS A 93 -16.51 -25.43 8.88
C LYS A 93 -16.26 -24.00 9.34
N ALA A 94 -15.00 -23.58 9.42
CA ALA A 94 -14.65 -22.18 9.72
C ALA A 94 -15.24 -21.22 8.67
N ASN A 95 -15.19 -21.59 7.39
CA ASN A 95 -15.79 -20.80 6.32
C ASN A 95 -17.30 -20.62 6.49
N GLU A 96 -18.04 -21.69 6.75
CA GLU A 96 -19.50 -21.62 7.00
C GLU A 96 -19.83 -20.65 8.15
N ILE A 97 -19.07 -20.73 9.24
CA ILE A 97 -19.23 -19.86 10.41
C ILE A 97 -18.96 -18.40 10.03
N VAL A 98 -17.85 -18.09 9.35
CA VAL A 98 -17.52 -16.69 9.01
C VAL A 98 -18.51 -16.10 8.01
N VAL A 99 -19.01 -16.89 7.06
CA VAL A 99 -20.07 -16.43 6.14
C VAL A 99 -21.35 -16.09 6.92
N ALA A 100 -21.74 -16.91 7.90
CA ALA A 100 -22.87 -16.63 8.77
C ALA A 100 -22.66 -15.38 9.64
N ILE A 101 -21.46 -15.22 10.22
CA ILE A 101 -21.08 -14.02 10.99
C ILE A 101 -21.15 -12.77 10.12
N ARG A 102 -20.61 -12.82 8.90
CA ARG A 102 -20.66 -11.67 7.99
C ARG A 102 -22.10 -11.26 7.69
N GLN A 103 -22.99 -12.23 7.43
CA GLN A 103 -24.40 -11.94 7.19
C GLN A 103 -25.07 -11.31 8.42
N ARG A 104 -24.81 -11.86 9.61
CA ARG A 104 -25.35 -11.36 10.88
C ARG A 104 -24.80 -9.97 11.24
N ASP A 105 -23.50 -9.76 11.08
CA ASP A 105 -22.88 -8.46 11.32
C ASP A 105 -23.37 -7.46 10.30
N ALA A 106 -23.63 -7.87 9.05
CA ALA A 106 -24.34 -7.02 8.11
C ALA A 106 -25.76 -6.69 8.60
N GLU A 107 -26.49 -7.59 9.24
CA GLU A 107 -27.78 -7.25 9.84
C GLU A 107 -27.67 -6.36 11.10
N LEU A 108 -26.64 -6.54 11.93
CA LEU A 108 -26.45 -5.76 13.15
C LEU A 108 -25.90 -4.35 12.88
N VAL A 109 -24.96 -4.25 11.94
CA VAL A 109 -24.32 -2.98 11.54
C VAL A 109 -25.14 -2.28 10.46
N HIS A 110 -25.82 -3.05 9.61
CA HIS A 110 -26.47 -2.59 8.38
C HIS A 110 -27.94 -3.07 8.22
N GLY A 111 -28.62 -3.48 9.29
CA GLY A 111 -29.96 -4.08 9.17
C GLY A 111 -30.98 -3.75 10.25
N GLY A 112 -30.76 -2.76 11.14
CA GLY A 112 -31.77 -2.50 12.18
C GLY A 112 -31.82 -1.14 12.87
N GLY A 113 -30.93 -0.20 12.59
CA GLY A 113 -30.97 1.15 13.16
C GLY A 113 -31.28 2.19 12.10
N LEU A 114 -32.32 3.00 12.35
CA LEU A 114 -32.49 4.28 11.67
C LEU A 114 -31.37 5.23 12.13
N ASP A 115 -30.75 5.97 11.23
CA ASP A 115 -30.00 7.17 11.62
C ASP A 115 -30.95 8.22 12.26
N MET A 116 -30.42 9.34 12.76
CA MET A 116 -31.24 10.42 13.35
C MET A 116 -32.22 11.08 12.36
N LEU A 117 -32.24 10.65 11.09
CA LEU A 117 -33.13 11.07 10.01
C LEU A 117 -34.09 9.96 9.54
N GLY A 118 -34.07 8.76 10.12
CA GLY A 118 -34.95 7.67 9.68
C GLY A 118 -34.43 6.81 8.53
N LYS A 119 -33.11 6.70 8.31
CA LYS A 119 -32.54 5.90 7.19
C LYS A 119 -31.80 4.64 7.63
N VAL A 120 -31.96 3.57 6.84
CA VAL A 120 -31.35 2.25 7.00
C VAL A 120 -29.83 2.35 6.85
N MET A 121 -29.08 1.81 7.81
CA MET A 121 -27.63 1.59 7.69
C MET A 121 -27.37 0.50 6.66
N THR A 122 -26.46 0.67 5.71
CA THR A 122 -26.21 -0.33 4.64
C THR A 122 -24.71 -0.60 4.44
N PRO A 123 -24.28 -1.76 3.89
CA PRO A 123 -22.85 -2.12 3.73
C PRO A 123 -22.04 -1.18 2.82
N ASP A 124 -22.72 -0.33 2.05
CA ASP A 124 -22.17 0.76 1.24
C ASP A 124 -21.86 2.03 2.04
N LYS A 125 -22.04 2.03 3.36
CA LYS A 125 -21.63 3.15 4.19
C LYS A 125 -20.12 3.31 4.17
N HIS A 126 -19.71 4.51 3.81
CA HIS A 126 -18.36 5.02 3.79
C HIS A 126 -17.53 4.66 5.05
N PHE A 127 -16.25 4.33 4.84
CA PHE A 127 -15.33 3.88 5.89
C PHE A 127 -15.15 4.89 7.02
N VAL A 128 -14.81 6.16 6.72
CA VAL A 128 -14.47 7.14 7.77
C VAL A 128 -15.65 7.39 8.72
N GLY A 129 -16.88 7.47 8.20
CA GLY A 129 -18.09 7.63 9.00
C GLY A 129 -18.56 6.37 9.73
N ASN A 130 -17.89 5.22 9.51
CA ASN A 130 -18.29 3.93 10.06
C ASN A 130 -17.18 3.20 10.84
N ALA A 131 -15.95 3.73 10.87
CA ALA A 131 -14.80 3.09 11.49
C ALA A 131 -15.03 2.67 12.96
N SER A 132 -15.70 3.50 13.76
CA SER A 132 -16.03 3.19 15.16
C SER A 132 -17.06 2.07 15.33
N ASN A 133 -17.94 1.85 14.35
CA ASN A 133 -18.88 0.73 14.37
C ASN A 133 -18.18 -0.56 13.96
N ILE A 134 -17.30 -0.49 12.94
CA ILE A 134 -16.52 -1.63 12.44
C ILE A 134 -15.76 -2.30 13.60
N THR A 135 -15.16 -1.51 14.49
CA THR A 135 -14.39 -2.04 15.64
C THR A 135 -15.18 -2.93 16.59
N ASN A 136 -16.51 -2.83 16.59
CA ASN A 136 -17.39 -3.62 17.47
C ASN A 136 -17.89 -4.92 16.82
N THR A 137 -17.64 -5.12 15.53
CA THR A 137 -18.13 -6.28 14.78
C THR A 137 -17.34 -7.54 15.09
N SER A 138 -17.99 -8.70 14.98
CA SER A 138 -17.31 -10.00 15.11
C SER A 138 -16.43 -10.26 13.89
N LEU A 139 -16.86 -9.85 12.71
CA LEU A 139 -16.10 -9.95 11.48
C LEU A 139 -14.80 -9.15 11.53
N PHE A 140 -14.78 -7.96 12.15
CA PHE A 140 -13.54 -7.22 12.35
C PHE A 140 -12.59 -7.93 13.33
N LYS A 141 -13.10 -8.52 14.42
CA LYS A 141 -12.28 -9.35 15.33
C LYS A 141 -11.67 -10.55 14.60
N ILE A 142 -12.42 -11.17 13.69
CA ILE A 142 -11.94 -12.23 12.79
C ILE A 142 -10.83 -11.69 11.88
N ALA A 143 -11.03 -10.53 11.26
CA ALA A 143 -9.99 -9.87 10.45
C ALA A 143 -8.71 -9.57 11.27
N GLN A 144 -8.85 -9.17 12.54
CA GLN A 144 -7.71 -8.95 13.45
C GLN A 144 -6.94 -10.23 13.76
N GLN A 145 -7.62 -11.34 13.99
CA GLN A 145 -6.98 -12.63 14.28
C GLN A 145 -6.42 -13.34 13.04
N MET A 146 -6.88 -12.99 11.85
CA MET A 146 -6.40 -13.58 10.60
C MET A 146 -4.88 -13.42 10.45
N PRO A 147 -4.12 -14.50 10.19
CA PRO A 147 -2.72 -14.38 9.81
C PRO A 147 -2.65 -13.86 8.37
N LYS A 148 -2.30 -12.59 8.21
CA LYS A 148 -2.43 -11.85 6.94
C LYS A 148 -1.33 -12.13 5.93
N GLY A 149 -0.32 -12.93 6.31
CA GLY A 149 0.88 -13.12 5.51
C GLY A 149 1.75 -11.87 5.57
N ALA A 150 1.95 -11.21 4.44
CA ALA A 150 2.80 -10.05 4.29
C ALA A 150 2.04 -8.75 4.05
N HIS A 151 2.57 -7.66 4.58
CA HIS A 151 2.16 -6.30 4.25
C HIS A 151 3.16 -5.66 3.29
N LEU A 152 2.81 -5.56 2.01
CA LEU A 152 3.75 -5.23 0.92
C LEU A 152 3.69 -3.76 0.45
N HIS A 153 2.71 -3.00 0.91
CA HIS A 153 2.48 -1.62 0.48
C HIS A 153 2.10 -0.76 1.69
N CYS A 154 3.10 -0.20 2.37
CA CYS A 154 2.91 0.77 3.44
C CYS A 154 3.97 1.87 3.39
N HIS A 155 3.53 3.10 3.59
CA HIS A 155 4.42 4.25 3.70
C HIS A 155 4.92 4.36 5.13
N PHE A 156 6.23 4.24 5.31
CA PHE A 156 6.80 3.94 6.62
C PHE A 156 6.45 4.97 7.70
N ASN A 157 6.39 6.25 7.33
CA ASN A 157 6.10 7.32 8.27
C ASN A 157 4.59 7.48 8.58
N SER A 158 3.71 6.65 8.00
CA SER A 158 2.25 6.73 8.14
C SER A 158 1.60 5.39 8.51
N CYS A 159 2.29 4.54 9.29
CA CYS A 159 1.79 3.28 9.83
C CYS A 159 1.17 3.36 11.24
N LEU A 160 1.49 4.39 12.05
CA LEU A 160 1.07 4.48 13.46
C LEU A 160 0.12 5.67 13.73
N PRO A 161 -0.73 5.61 14.77
CA PRO A 161 -1.64 6.70 15.10
C PRO A 161 -0.95 8.07 15.25
N PRO A 162 -1.58 9.19 14.82
CA PRO A 162 -0.98 10.53 14.85
C PRO A 162 -0.36 10.93 16.19
N GLN A 163 -1.00 10.53 17.28
CA GLN A 163 -0.59 10.85 18.65
C GLN A 163 0.81 10.33 18.98
N PHE A 164 1.26 9.25 18.33
CA PHE A 164 2.59 8.70 18.58
C PHE A 164 3.67 9.74 18.28
N LEU A 165 3.68 10.30 17.06
CA LEU A 165 4.68 11.27 16.65
C LEU A 165 4.50 12.64 17.31
N LEU A 166 3.27 13.06 17.57
CA LEU A 166 2.99 14.31 18.30
C LEU A 166 3.57 14.29 19.72
N ARG A 167 3.45 13.17 20.45
CA ARG A 167 4.04 13.01 21.78
C ARG A 167 5.56 13.02 21.75
N HIS A 168 6.18 12.40 20.74
CA HIS A 168 7.63 12.45 20.57
C HIS A 168 8.13 13.86 20.22
N ALA A 169 7.39 14.58 19.40
CA ALA A 169 7.68 15.97 19.04
C ALA A 169 7.60 16.90 20.26
N LYS A 170 6.63 16.69 21.17
CA LYS A 170 6.48 17.46 22.40
C LYS A 170 7.68 17.31 23.33
N ASN A 171 8.31 16.14 23.37
CA ASN A 171 9.44 15.89 24.28
C ASN A 171 10.78 16.37 23.70
N ASN A 172 10.77 17.28 22.73
CA ASN A 172 11.95 17.74 22.01
C ASN A 172 12.02 19.28 21.97
N ALA A 173 12.95 19.85 22.74
CA ALA A 173 13.14 21.29 22.87
C ALA A 173 13.51 22.00 21.54
N HIS A 174 13.97 21.24 20.55
CA HIS A 174 14.38 21.73 19.23
C HIS A 174 13.30 21.50 18.17
N MET A 175 12.09 21.12 18.58
CA MET A 175 10.94 20.99 17.69
C MET A 175 10.23 22.32 17.50
N TYR A 176 9.97 22.64 16.23
CA TYR A 176 9.29 23.86 15.84
C TYR A 176 8.03 23.55 15.02
N ILE A 177 7.06 24.45 15.13
CA ILE A 177 5.78 24.42 14.44
C ILE A 177 5.63 25.70 13.60
N LYS A 178 4.99 25.56 12.44
CA LYS A 178 4.67 26.68 11.55
C LYS A 178 3.28 26.50 10.98
N SER A 179 2.58 27.61 10.74
CA SER A 179 1.28 27.62 10.06
C SER A 179 1.25 28.60 8.90
N ASP A 180 0.44 28.30 7.88
CA ASP A 180 0.16 29.20 6.77
C ASP A 180 -0.81 30.34 7.14
N LEU A 181 -1.52 30.23 8.26
CA LEU A 181 -2.48 31.20 8.78
C LEU A 181 -2.19 31.52 10.27
N ALA A 182 -2.75 32.62 10.76
CA ALA A 182 -2.80 32.89 12.20
C ALA A 182 -3.85 31.99 12.84
N LEU A 183 -3.51 31.28 13.92
CA LEU A 183 -4.38 30.32 14.62
C LEU A 183 -5.26 31.01 15.68
N ASN A 184 -5.74 32.21 15.36
CA ASN A 184 -6.48 33.11 16.26
C ASN A 184 -8.01 32.95 16.18
N SER A 185 -8.52 32.05 15.34
CA SER A 185 -9.94 31.72 15.21
C SER A 185 -10.12 30.24 14.88
N GLU A 186 -11.31 29.69 15.16
CA GLU A 186 -11.63 28.29 14.80
C GLU A 186 -11.61 28.06 13.29
N ASP A 187 -12.13 29.01 12.48
CA ASP A 187 -12.06 28.94 11.01
C ASP A 187 -10.61 28.85 10.50
N ASN A 188 -9.71 29.67 11.04
CA ASN A 188 -8.30 29.59 10.65
C ASN A 188 -7.66 28.29 11.10
N LYS A 189 -7.96 27.79 12.32
CA LYS A 189 -7.45 26.49 12.80
C LYS A 189 -7.90 25.33 11.91
N GLU A 190 -9.14 25.36 11.46
CA GLU A 190 -9.70 24.35 10.55
C GLU A 190 -9.02 24.39 9.17
N ARG A 191 -8.79 25.58 8.62
CA ARG A 191 -8.25 25.78 7.27
C ARG A 191 -6.72 25.68 7.19
N ALA A 192 -6.03 26.00 8.28
CA ALA A 192 -4.58 26.13 8.31
C ALA A 192 -3.86 24.83 7.90
N GLU A 193 -2.84 24.98 7.08
CA GLU A 193 -1.76 24.00 6.95
C GLU A 193 -0.78 24.14 8.11
N ILE A 194 -0.36 23.00 8.65
CA ILE A 194 0.62 22.92 9.74
C ILE A 194 1.85 22.16 9.25
N GLN A 195 3.02 22.66 9.63
CA GLN A 195 4.29 21.98 9.41
C GLN A 195 5.08 21.91 10.70
N PHE A 196 5.82 20.81 10.85
CA PHE A 196 6.79 20.61 11.91
C PHE A 196 8.18 20.52 11.32
N GLN A 197 9.19 20.86 12.12
CA GLN A 197 10.58 20.59 11.80
C GLN A 197 11.40 20.63 13.08
N MET A 198 12.22 19.61 13.29
CA MET A 198 13.34 19.72 14.23
C MET A 198 14.48 20.48 13.53
N HIS A 199 15.08 21.44 14.22
CA HIS A 199 16.24 22.17 13.73
C HIS A 199 17.50 21.77 14.51
N VAL A 200 18.65 21.82 13.84
CA VAL A 200 19.94 21.77 14.53
C VAL A 200 20.19 23.10 15.24
N ILE A 201 20.93 23.07 16.36
CA ILE A 201 21.16 24.24 17.21
C ILE A 201 21.68 25.45 16.41
N ASP A 202 22.57 25.21 15.45
CA ASP A 202 23.15 26.27 14.61
C ASP A 202 22.14 26.98 13.71
N GLU A 203 21.01 26.34 13.39
CA GLU A 203 19.96 26.91 12.54
C GLU A 203 18.95 27.75 13.33
N GLU A 204 18.81 27.53 14.64
CA GLU A 204 17.75 28.14 15.47
C GLU A 204 17.81 29.67 15.49
N LYS A 205 19.03 30.23 15.45
CA LYS A 205 19.27 31.68 15.40
C LYS A 205 18.66 32.37 14.16
N HIS A 206 18.28 31.59 13.14
CA HIS A 206 17.71 32.08 11.89
C HIS A 206 16.18 31.99 11.82
N LEU A 207 15.52 31.37 12.81
CA LEU A 207 14.09 31.04 12.74
C LEU A 207 13.16 32.27 12.88
N LYS A 208 13.57 33.28 13.67
CA LYS A 208 12.97 34.62 13.79
C LYS A 208 11.44 34.67 13.58
N PRO A 209 10.61 34.13 14.51
CA PRO A 209 9.16 34.29 14.44
C PRO A 209 8.75 35.75 14.64
N THR A 210 7.69 36.17 13.95
CA THR A 210 7.16 37.56 13.99
C THR A 210 6.22 37.80 15.17
N ALA A 211 5.48 36.78 15.60
CA ALA A 211 4.59 36.75 16.75
C ALA A 211 4.25 35.29 17.11
N SER A 212 3.53 35.07 18.22
CA SER A 212 2.87 33.78 18.50
C SER A 212 1.94 33.39 17.36
N LEU A 213 1.88 32.09 17.04
CA LEU A 213 0.94 31.57 16.03
C LEU A 213 -0.52 31.89 16.37
N LEU A 214 -0.85 32.10 17.64
CA LEU A 214 -2.20 32.35 18.14
C LEU A 214 -2.58 33.84 18.12
N HIS A 215 -1.63 34.73 17.83
CA HIS A 215 -1.86 36.18 17.82
C HIS A 215 -2.23 36.68 16.42
N GLU A 216 -3.13 37.66 16.34
CA GLU A 216 -3.61 38.24 15.07
C GLU A 216 -2.49 38.90 14.24
N SER A 217 -1.41 39.34 14.90
CA SER A 217 -0.25 39.93 14.22
C SER A 217 0.69 38.90 13.59
N TYR A 218 0.43 37.59 13.76
CA TYR A 218 1.21 36.55 13.10
C TYR A 218 1.11 36.72 11.58
N LYS A 219 2.27 36.75 10.93
CA LYS A 219 2.38 36.76 9.48
C LYS A 219 3.04 35.48 9.03
N SER A 220 2.26 34.69 8.28
CA SER A 220 2.76 33.47 7.67
C SER A 220 3.96 33.75 6.77
N SER A 221 4.90 32.83 6.84
CA SER A 221 6.08 32.78 5.97
C SER A 221 6.15 31.45 5.23
N PHE A 222 5.03 30.75 5.09
CA PHE A 222 4.96 29.49 4.32
C PHE A 222 5.43 29.69 2.88
N HIS A 223 5.14 30.85 2.28
CA HIS A 223 5.52 31.21 0.91
C HIS A 223 6.67 32.22 0.85
N ALA A 224 7.39 32.43 1.95
CA ALA A 224 8.53 33.34 1.95
C ALA A 224 9.72 32.73 1.19
N ASP A 225 10.49 33.57 0.49
CA ASP A 225 11.71 33.15 -0.21
C ASP A 225 12.71 32.48 0.74
N GLU A 226 12.76 32.93 2.00
CA GLU A 226 13.58 32.35 3.05
C GLU A 226 12.79 31.33 3.87
N LYS A 227 12.91 30.04 3.48
CA LYS A 227 12.22 28.90 4.12
C LYS A 227 12.49 28.75 5.63
N ARG A 228 13.59 29.33 6.13
CA ARG A 228 14.00 29.28 7.54
C ARG A 228 13.23 30.27 8.42
N LYS A 229 12.53 31.26 7.88
CA LYS A 229 11.79 32.22 8.70
C LYS A 229 10.46 31.65 9.20
N GLY A 230 10.03 32.18 10.35
CA GLY A 230 8.68 32.05 10.92
C GLY A 230 8.36 30.72 11.59
N TRP A 231 9.36 29.92 11.93
CA TRP A 231 9.19 28.76 12.80
C TRP A 231 9.02 29.22 14.26
N TYR A 232 7.98 28.70 14.92
CA TYR A 232 7.67 28.99 16.33
C TYR A 232 8.01 27.78 17.21
N SER A 233 8.49 28.01 18.42
CA SER A 233 8.81 26.91 19.35
C SER A 233 7.55 26.11 19.65
N TYR A 234 7.61 24.79 19.48
CA TYR A 234 6.45 23.93 19.73
C TYR A 234 6.06 23.93 21.20
N ASP A 235 7.03 23.87 22.11
CA ASP A 235 6.79 23.97 23.56
C ASP A 235 6.04 25.26 23.95
N LYS A 236 6.45 26.39 23.38
CA LYS A 236 5.76 27.68 23.63
C LYS A 236 4.35 27.66 23.06
N PHE A 237 4.17 27.13 21.85
CA PHE A 237 2.85 26.98 21.24
C PHE A 237 1.90 26.17 22.14
N LEU A 238 2.37 25.04 22.69
CA LEU A 238 1.59 24.19 23.59
C LEU A 238 1.21 24.91 24.90
N GLN A 239 2.12 25.71 25.48
CA GLN A 239 1.87 26.49 26.69
C GLN A 239 0.85 27.62 26.47
N GLU A 240 0.85 28.22 25.29
CA GLU A 240 -0.03 29.34 24.93
C GLU A 240 -1.39 28.88 24.40
N TYR A 241 -1.54 27.61 23.99
CA TYR A 241 -2.74 27.12 23.32
C TYR A 241 -3.99 27.19 24.23
N PRO A 242 -5.12 27.73 23.74
CA PRO A 242 -6.37 27.75 24.51
C PRO A 242 -6.84 26.33 24.86
N GLY A 243 -7.09 26.07 26.15
CA GLY A 243 -7.41 24.71 26.63
C GLY A 243 -6.17 23.88 27.02
N GLY A 244 -4.98 24.45 26.87
CA GLY A 244 -3.72 23.83 27.26
C GLY A 244 -3.23 22.78 26.28
N GLU A 245 -2.18 22.09 26.71
CA GLU A 245 -1.43 21.15 25.89
C GLU A 245 -2.28 20.01 25.32
N SER A 246 -3.15 19.39 26.14
CA SER A 246 -3.99 18.28 25.69
C SER A 246 -4.97 18.70 24.59
N ALA A 247 -5.53 19.91 24.67
CA ALA A 247 -6.40 20.45 23.62
C ALA A 247 -5.62 20.71 22.32
N ALA A 248 -4.37 21.18 22.42
CA ALA A 248 -3.50 21.39 21.27
C ALA A 248 -3.16 20.05 20.58
N GLU A 249 -2.82 19.01 21.34
CA GLU A 249 -2.52 17.68 20.80
C GLU A 249 -3.73 17.04 20.14
N GLU A 250 -4.92 17.14 20.73
CA GLU A 250 -6.16 16.64 20.15
C GLU A 250 -6.48 17.33 18.82
N TRP A 251 -6.35 18.66 18.77
CA TRP A 251 -6.50 19.43 17.54
C TRP A 251 -5.44 19.05 16.49
N LEU A 252 -4.17 18.95 16.85
CA LEU A 252 -3.12 18.55 15.91
C LEU A 252 -3.32 17.13 15.38
N ALA A 253 -3.79 16.22 16.23
CA ALA A 253 -4.11 14.86 15.81
C ALA A 253 -5.29 14.84 14.82
N SER A 254 -6.32 15.65 15.04
CA SER A 254 -7.45 15.74 14.11
C SER A 254 -7.05 16.30 12.74
N LYS A 255 -6.06 17.20 12.67
CA LYS A 255 -5.50 17.68 11.39
C LYS A 255 -4.84 16.57 10.57
N LEU A 256 -4.34 15.52 11.23
CA LEU A 256 -3.71 14.37 10.57
C LEU A 256 -4.72 13.29 10.15
N LEU A 257 -5.98 13.37 10.56
CA LEU A 257 -7.02 12.40 10.20
C LEU A 257 -7.98 13.01 9.18
N PHE A 258 -8.47 12.18 8.25
CA PHE A 258 -9.63 12.55 7.43
C PHE A 258 -10.91 12.49 8.26
N THR A 259 -11.79 13.47 8.06
CA THR A 259 -13.15 13.47 8.63
C THR A 259 -14.21 13.10 7.59
N GLU A 260 -15.39 12.69 8.04
CA GLU A 260 -16.49 12.33 7.13
C GLU A 260 -16.89 13.50 6.21
N GLU A 261 -16.96 14.73 6.73
CA GLU A 261 -17.28 15.92 5.93
C GLU A 261 -16.21 16.22 4.88
N GLU A 262 -14.92 16.05 5.21
CA GLU A 262 -13.84 16.28 4.26
C GLU A 262 -13.80 15.27 3.11
N VAL A 263 -14.23 14.03 3.35
CA VAL A 263 -14.20 12.97 2.33
C VAL A 263 -15.52 12.92 1.57
N TYR A 264 -16.66 13.01 2.24
CA TYR A 264 -17.96 12.74 1.61
C TYR A 264 -18.88 13.96 1.54
N GLY A 265 -18.40 15.14 1.92
CA GLY A 265 -19.12 16.40 1.81
C GLY A 265 -19.47 16.77 0.37
N ILE A 266 -20.56 17.49 0.18
CA ILE A 266 -21.13 17.80 -1.15
C ILE A 266 -20.21 18.60 -2.08
N SER A 267 -19.26 19.35 -1.51
CA SER A 267 -18.29 20.17 -2.25
C SER A 267 -16.99 19.42 -2.57
N GLN A 268 -16.90 18.15 -2.18
CA GLN A 268 -15.65 17.41 -2.25
C GLN A 268 -15.35 16.92 -3.67
N THR A 269 -14.07 16.93 -4.03
CA THR A 269 -13.57 16.48 -5.33
C THR A 269 -12.29 15.66 -5.16
N THR A 270 -11.96 14.83 -6.15
CA THR A 270 -10.69 14.09 -6.18
C THR A 270 -9.48 15.03 -6.08
N ALA A 271 -9.49 16.17 -6.76
CA ALA A 271 -8.38 17.14 -6.65
C ALA A 271 -8.22 17.71 -5.22
N ASN A 272 -9.34 18.04 -4.57
CA ASN A 272 -9.32 18.59 -3.21
C ASN A 272 -8.83 17.54 -2.19
N ILE A 273 -9.22 16.28 -2.33
CA ILE A 273 -8.82 15.25 -1.37
C ILE A 273 -7.33 14.94 -1.47
N TRP A 274 -6.79 14.90 -2.69
CA TRP A 274 -5.35 14.77 -2.92
C TRP A 274 -4.56 15.97 -2.40
N LEU A 275 -5.10 17.19 -2.51
CA LEU A 275 -4.47 18.36 -1.91
C LEU A 275 -4.37 18.20 -0.37
N ARG A 276 -5.47 17.83 0.29
CA ARG A 276 -5.52 17.56 1.75
C ARG A 276 -4.59 16.42 2.16
N PHE A 277 -4.55 15.33 1.40
CA PHE A 277 -3.60 14.24 1.62
C PHE A 277 -2.14 14.74 1.58
N GLY A 278 -1.83 15.59 0.60
CA GLY A 278 -0.52 16.21 0.47
C GLY A 278 -0.15 17.13 1.64
N THR A 279 -1.09 17.91 2.18
CA THR A 279 -0.83 18.77 3.36
C THR A 279 -0.49 17.93 4.59
N ARG A 280 -1.26 16.86 4.85
CA ARG A 280 -1.04 15.92 5.97
C ARG A 280 0.30 15.19 5.86
N THR A 281 0.66 14.75 4.66
CA THR A 281 1.96 14.11 4.41
C THR A 281 3.12 15.06 4.72
N ARG A 282 3.02 16.35 4.39
CA ARG A 282 4.05 17.35 4.74
C ARG A 282 4.14 17.57 6.25
N MET A 283 3.00 17.65 6.94
CA MET A 283 2.95 17.78 8.40
C MET A 283 3.65 16.59 9.09
N LEU A 284 3.30 15.37 8.70
CA LEU A 284 3.80 14.14 9.29
C LEU A 284 5.31 13.96 9.08
N LYS A 285 5.80 14.32 7.89
CA LYS A 285 7.24 14.28 7.58
C LYS A 285 8.08 15.08 8.58
N GLY A 286 7.58 16.25 8.99
CA GLY A 286 8.24 17.12 9.95
C GLY A 286 8.40 16.51 11.34
N LEU A 287 7.35 15.85 11.82
CA LEU A 287 7.32 15.16 13.11
C LEU A 287 8.24 13.94 13.14
N PHE A 288 8.39 13.27 12.00
CA PHE A 288 9.19 12.06 11.86
C PHE A 288 10.70 12.34 11.69
N GLY A 289 11.09 13.57 11.40
CA GLY A 289 12.43 13.96 10.92
C GLY A 289 13.57 13.97 11.95
N HIS A 290 13.48 13.22 13.05
CA HIS A 290 14.53 13.20 14.07
C HIS A 290 14.79 11.80 14.66
N GLU A 291 16.03 11.59 15.10
CA GLU A 291 16.55 10.27 15.50
C GLU A 291 15.72 9.59 16.59
N THR A 292 15.37 10.31 17.66
CA THR A 292 14.62 9.75 18.79
C THR A 292 13.23 9.26 18.39
N ALA A 293 12.48 10.04 17.60
CA ALA A 293 11.20 9.61 17.05
C ALA A 293 11.38 8.45 16.08
N PHE A 294 12.36 8.52 15.17
CA PHE A 294 12.58 7.49 14.17
C PHE A 294 12.87 6.12 14.78
N ARG A 295 13.75 6.05 15.80
CA ARG A 295 14.04 4.81 16.54
C ARG A 295 12.78 4.25 17.21
N ALA A 296 12.10 5.08 18.00
CA ALA A 296 10.90 4.66 18.72
C ALA A 296 9.77 4.24 17.76
N TYR A 297 9.60 4.95 16.66
CA TYR A 297 8.61 4.65 15.64
C TYR A 297 8.91 3.33 14.94
N THR A 298 10.18 3.06 14.61
CA THR A 298 10.58 1.81 13.96
C THR A 298 10.23 0.61 14.84
N ASP A 299 10.57 0.67 16.12
CA ASP A 299 10.23 -0.38 17.09
C ASP A 299 8.72 -0.53 17.22
N ALA A 300 7.99 0.58 17.43
CA ALA A 300 6.55 0.56 17.60
C ALA A 300 5.81 0.05 16.34
N CYS A 301 6.29 0.37 15.14
CA CYS A 301 5.75 -0.11 13.87
C CYS A 301 5.89 -1.62 13.72
N ILE A 302 7.05 -2.19 14.09
CA ILE A 302 7.25 -3.64 14.13
C ILE A 302 6.28 -4.30 15.13
N GLN A 303 6.13 -3.74 16.32
CA GLN A 303 5.17 -4.25 17.32
C GLN A 303 3.73 -4.15 16.84
N ASP A 304 3.39 -3.10 16.10
CA ASP A 304 2.08 -2.90 15.49
C ASP A 304 1.75 -4.00 14.49
N PHE A 305 2.70 -4.29 13.59
CA PHE A 305 2.58 -5.36 12.61
C PHE A 305 2.38 -6.72 13.27
N ILE A 306 3.17 -7.05 14.29
CA ILE A 306 3.03 -8.29 15.04
C ILE A 306 1.64 -8.37 15.69
N ARG A 307 1.18 -7.28 16.34
CA ARG A 307 -0.13 -7.20 17.00
C ARG A 307 -1.27 -7.37 16.00
N ASP A 308 -1.14 -6.86 14.78
CA ASP A 308 -2.13 -6.98 13.71
C ASP A 308 -1.99 -8.30 12.93
N ASN A 309 -1.26 -9.29 13.46
CA ASN A 309 -1.03 -10.61 12.85
C ASN A 309 -0.39 -10.57 11.44
N ILE A 310 0.47 -9.57 11.20
CA ILE A 310 1.30 -9.46 10.01
C ILE A 310 2.59 -10.24 10.28
N GLN A 311 2.92 -11.18 9.40
CA GLN A 311 4.10 -12.03 9.56
C GLN A 311 5.37 -11.40 8.99
N TYR A 312 5.24 -10.62 7.92
CA TYR A 312 6.35 -9.98 7.22
C TYR A 312 5.89 -8.63 6.63
N ALA A 313 6.77 -7.65 6.50
CA ALA A 313 6.41 -6.37 5.89
C ALA A 313 7.51 -5.77 5.00
N GLU A 314 7.08 -5.01 3.98
CA GLU A 314 7.94 -4.21 3.12
C GLU A 314 7.52 -2.75 3.21
N ILE A 315 8.39 -1.93 3.79
CA ILE A 315 8.10 -0.52 4.08
C ILE A 315 8.72 0.41 3.03
N ARG A 316 8.06 1.56 2.84
CA ARG A 316 8.46 2.62 1.91
C ARG A 316 8.88 3.92 2.62
N PRO A 317 10.12 3.99 3.15
CA PRO A 317 10.69 5.26 3.58
C PRO A 317 11.18 6.08 2.38
N ASN A 318 10.99 7.39 2.43
CA ASN A 318 11.38 8.32 1.36
C ASN A 318 12.84 8.80 1.51
N PHE A 319 13.78 8.21 0.78
CA PHE A 319 15.23 8.44 1.00
C PHE A 319 15.76 9.80 0.53
N PRO A 320 15.52 10.26 -0.71
CA PRO A 320 16.15 11.47 -1.26
C PRO A 320 15.75 12.78 -0.59
N SER A 321 14.85 12.71 0.37
CA SER A 321 14.30 13.85 1.08
C SER A 321 14.37 13.70 2.60
N ASN A 322 15.01 12.63 3.09
CA ASN A 322 15.17 12.34 4.51
C ASN A 322 16.62 12.52 4.95
N SER A 323 16.77 13.35 5.97
CA SER A 323 17.94 13.41 6.84
C SER A 323 17.37 13.57 8.25
N LEU A 324 17.74 12.69 9.18
CA LEU A 324 17.25 12.83 10.55
C LEU A 324 18.12 13.82 11.30
N VAL A 325 17.53 14.74 12.04
CA VAL A 325 18.29 15.51 13.04
C VAL A 325 18.71 14.55 14.16
N LYS A 326 19.99 14.60 14.56
CA LYS A 326 20.52 13.81 15.68
C LYS A 326 19.81 14.15 16.98
N SER A 327 19.79 13.21 17.92
CA SER A 327 19.16 13.39 19.23
C SER A 327 19.72 14.58 20.03
N ASP A 328 20.98 14.94 19.81
CA ASP A 328 21.67 16.07 20.43
C ASP A 328 21.56 17.39 19.63
N ALA A 329 20.81 17.39 18.52
CA ALA A 329 20.63 18.52 17.61
C ALA A 329 21.93 19.12 17.04
N THR A 330 23.05 18.35 17.02
CA THR A 330 24.35 18.84 16.52
C THR A 330 24.58 18.60 15.03
N GLY A 331 23.70 17.85 14.37
CA GLY A 331 23.86 17.52 12.95
C GLY A 331 22.81 16.54 12.46
N PHE A 332 23.13 15.86 11.36
CA PHE A 332 22.21 14.97 10.66
C PHE A 332 22.72 13.53 10.61
N ILE A 333 21.77 12.60 10.50
CA ILE A 333 21.97 11.20 10.15
C ILE A 333 21.52 11.02 8.70
N ASP A 334 22.38 10.40 7.90
CA ASP A 334 22.14 10.12 6.49
C ASP A 334 21.35 8.82 6.29
N ASN A 335 21.15 8.46 5.01
CA ASN A 335 20.40 7.28 4.61
C ASN A 335 21.06 5.96 5.05
N VAL A 336 22.38 5.95 5.24
CA VAL A 336 23.11 4.81 5.81
C VAL A 336 22.74 4.63 7.28
N GLY A 337 22.76 5.70 8.07
CA GLY A 337 22.40 5.63 9.48
C GLY A 337 20.92 5.31 9.69
N LEU A 338 20.03 5.82 8.84
CA LEU A 338 18.61 5.43 8.78
C LEU A 338 18.43 3.92 8.63
N LEU A 339 19.08 3.31 7.64
CA LEU A 339 19.03 1.86 7.44
C LEU A 339 19.66 1.08 8.59
N GLN A 340 20.73 1.61 9.20
CA GLN A 340 21.32 0.98 10.38
C GLN A 340 20.33 0.94 11.54
N ILE A 341 19.59 2.01 11.80
CA ILE A 341 18.54 2.04 12.83
C ILE A 341 17.47 0.96 12.56
N ILE A 342 17.02 0.84 11.32
CA ILE A 342 16.04 -0.20 10.94
C ILE A 342 16.63 -1.61 11.14
N ALA A 343 17.87 -1.83 10.73
CA ALA A 343 18.55 -3.12 10.90
C ALA A 343 18.71 -3.50 12.38
N ASP A 344 19.05 -2.53 13.23
CA ASP A 344 19.18 -2.71 14.67
C ASP A 344 17.82 -3.10 15.29
N ALA A 345 16.73 -2.42 14.92
CA ALA A 345 15.37 -2.72 15.38
C ALA A 345 14.91 -4.13 14.96
N ILE A 346 15.18 -4.54 13.72
CA ILE A 346 14.89 -5.91 13.25
C ILE A 346 15.70 -6.93 14.05
N THR A 347 16.97 -6.65 14.32
CA THR A 347 17.84 -7.53 15.11
C THR A 347 17.34 -7.67 16.54
N ALA A 348 16.96 -6.56 17.18
CA ALA A 348 16.37 -6.55 18.52
C ALA A 348 15.05 -7.32 18.56
N GLN A 349 14.18 -7.14 17.55
CA GLN A 349 12.95 -7.91 17.41
C GLN A 349 13.26 -9.41 17.33
N ARG A 350 14.19 -9.85 16.49
CA ARG A 350 14.55 -11.27 16.37
C ARG A 350 15.04 -11.86 17.69
N GLN A 351 15.76 -11.08 18.49
CA GLN A 351 16.25 -11.48 19.82
C GLN A 351 15.14 -11.56 20.88
N SER A 352 14.00 -10.87 20.68
CA SER A 352 12.86 -10.92 21.61
C SER A 352 12.17 -12.29 21.68
N GLY A 353 12.37 -13.15 20.67
CA GLY A 353 11.71 -14.45 20.56
C GLY A 353 10.24 -14.38 20.13
N VAL A 354 9.67 -13.19 19.94
CA VAL A 354 8.32 -13.01 19.41
C VAL A 354 8.32 -13.36 17.91
N PRO A 355 7.41 -14.24 17.41
CA PRO A 355 7.41 -14.62 16.01
C PRO A 355 7.14 -13.44 15.05
N PHE A 356 8.10 -13.17 14.18
CA PHE A 356 8.00 -12.22 13.07
C PHE A 356 9.07 -12.60 12.04
N THR A 357 8.69 -12.81 10.79
CA THR A 357 9.65 -13.18 9.73
C THR A 357 10.62 -12.03 9.44
N GLY A 358 10.13 -10.79 9.56
CA GLY A 358 10.97 -9.61 9.51
C GLY A 358 10.39 -8.50 8.64
N LEU A 359 11.26 -7.57 8.30
CA LEU A 359 10.94 -6.35 7.57
C LEU A 359 12.01 -6.13 6.49
N LYS A 360 11.60 -5.70 5.29
CA LYS A 360 12.52 -5.18 4.27
C LYS A 360 12.12 -3.77 3.84
N VAL A 361 13.03 -3.10 3.15
CA VAL A 361 12.91 -1.69 2.76
C VAL A 361 12.91 -1.55 1.25
N ILE A 362 11.87 -0.89 0.75
CA ILE A 362 11.78 -0.44 -0.64
C ILE A 362 12.35 0.97 -0.69
N TYR A 363 13.36 1.20 -1.54
CA TYR A 363 13.90 2.53 -1.75
C TYR A 363 12.90 3.38 -2.52
N CYS A 364 12.38 4.44 -1.90
CA CYS A 364 11.41 5.33 -2.55
C CYS A 364 12.00 6.70 -2.86
N CYS A 365 11.80 7.16 -4.10
CA CYS A 365 12.13 8.50 -4.56
C CYS A 365 10.84 9.23 -5.03
N PRO A 366 10.63 10.51 -4.68
CA PRO A 366 9.48 11.26 -5.19
C PRO A 366 9.53 11.43 -6.71
N ARG A 367 8.45 11.08 -7.40
CA ARG A 367 8.35 11.24 -8.87
C ARG A 367 8.24 12.68 -9.37
N SER A 368 8.08 13.65 -8.46
CA SER A 368 8.11 15.07 -8.77
C SER A 368 9.54 15.63 -8.87
N PHE A 369 10.55 14.81 -8.60
CA PHE A 369 11.95 15.22 -8.67
C PHE A 369 12.45 15.29 -10.12
N SER A 370 13.48 16.10 -10.34
CA SER A 370 14.14 16.19 -11.66
C SER A 370 14.84 14.87 -12.00
N LYS A 371 15.09 14.66 -13.30
CA LYS A 371 15.81 13.49 -13.79
C LYS A 371 17.15 13.26 -13.09
N GLU A 372 17.89 14.33 -12.83
CA GLU A 372 19.20 14.26 -12.16
C GLU A 372 19.06 13.75 -10.73
N ARG A 373 18.02 14.18 -10.02
CA ARG A 373 17.75 13.72 -8.64
C ARG A 373 17.27 12.26 -8.63
N VAL A 374 16.46 11.85 -9.60
CA VAL A 374 16.05 10.44 -9.75
C VAL A 374 17.24 9.55 -10.13
N ALA A 375 18.11 10.01 -11.03
CA ALA A 375 19.34 9.30 -11.38
C ALA A 375 20.26 9.14 -10.17
N ALA A 376 20.45 10.21 -9.38
CA ALA A 376 21.23 10.16 -8.15
C ALA A 376 20.65 9.16 -7.13
N SER A 377 19.32 9.10 -7.01
CA SER A 377 18.67 8.16 -6.09
C SER A 377 18.78 6.71 -6.52
N LEU A 378 18.80 6.44 -7.83
CA LEU A 378 19.06 5.11 -8.37
C LEU A 378 20.49 4.65 -8.05
N VAL A 379 21.47 5.54 -8.17
CA VAL A 379 22.87 5.27 -7.78
C VAL A 379 22.99 5.01 -6.28
N GLU A 380 22.34 5.84 -5.44
CA GLU A 380 22.33 5.63 -3.99
C GLU A 380 21.68 4.30 -3.61
N CYS A 381 20.56 3.93 -4.24
CA CYS A 381 19.91 2.64 -4.01
C CYS A 381 20.86 1.44 -4.25
N ILE A 382 21.66 1.47 -5.33
CA ILE A 382 22.69 0.43 -5.59
C ILE A 382 23.71 0.39 -4.47
N ALA A 383 24.24 1.55 -4.05
CA ALA A 383 25.22 1.62 -2.98
C ALA A 383 24.68 1.10 -1.65
N LEU A 384 23.43 1.45 -1.31
CA LEU A 384 22.77 0.97 -0.10
C LEU A 384 22.43 -0.52 -0.17
N LYS A 385 22.02 -1.05 -1.34
CA LYS A 385 21.84 -2.51 -1.52
C LYS A 385 23.13 -3.27 -1.28
N LYS A 386 24.27 -2.79 -1.79
CA LYS A 386 25.57 -3.43 -1.55
C LYS A 386 25.96 -3.43 -0.07
N LYS A 387 25.60 -2.38 0.67
CA LYS A 387 25.91 -2.26 2.10
C LYS A 387 24.93 -3.03 2.99
N PHE A 388 23.66 -3.10 2.60
CA PHE A 388 22.58 -3.75 3.33
C PHE A 388 21.84 -4.76 2.42
N PRO A 389 22.52 -5.85 2.01
CA PRO A 389 22.01 -6.76 0.97
C PRO A 389 20.69 -7.44 1.33
N ASP A 390 20.46 -7.69 2.62
CA ASP A 390 19.26 -8.38 3.10
C ASP A 390 18.10 -7.43 3.41
N LEU A 391 18.35 -6.12 3.47
CA LEU A 391 17.37 -5.10 3.89
C LEU A 391 16.77 -4.36 2.70
N ILE A 392 17.57 -3.83 1.77
CA ILE A 392 17.04 -3.17 0.56
C ILE A 392 16.51 -4.23 -0.40
N CYS A 393 15.22 -4.16 -0.72
CA CYS A 393 14.54 -5.21 -1.48
C CYS A 393 13.82 -4.73 -2.76
N GLY A 394 13.90 -3.44 -3.08
CA GLY A 394 13.28 -2.91 -4.29
C GLY A 394 13.46 -1.41 -4.44
N TYR A 395 12.95 -0.89 -5.55
CA TYR A 395 12.93 0.55 -5.86
C TYR A 395 11.55 0.97 -6.35
N ASP A 396 11.13 2.18 -5.95
CA ASP A 396 9.82 2.75 -6.25
C ASP A 396 9.87 4.27 -6.48
N LEU A 397 8.94 4.78 -7.28
CA LEU A 397 8.69 6.19 -7.54
C LEU A 397 7.32 6.60 -6.98
N VAL A 398 7.34 7.33 -5.86
CA VAL A 398 6.16 7.63 -5.04
C VAL A 398 5.64 9.08 -5.22
N GLY A 399 4.40 9.31 -4.80
CA GLY A 399 3.71 10.61 -4.87
C GLY A 399 2.63 10.63 -5.95
N GLY A 400 1.68 11.57 -5.82
CA GLY A 400 0.51 11.64 -6.70
C GLY A 400 0.88 11.64 -8.18
N GLU A 401 0.29 10.72 -8.95
CA GLU A 401 0.70 10.47 -10.34
C GLU A 401 0.48 11.68 -11.25
N GLU A 402 -0.58 12.45 -11.02
CA GLU A 402 -0.97 13.60 -11.85
C GLU A 402 -0.07 14.82 -11.66
N ALA A 403 0.36 15.08 -10.42
CA ALA A 403 1.21 16.23 -10.10
C ALA A 403 2.69 15.97 -10.39
N GLY A 404 3.07 14.70 -10.61
CA GLY A 404 4.45 14.27 -10.87
C GLY A 404 4.74 13.98 -12.34
N PHE A 405 5.92 13.43 -12.61
CA PHE A 405 6.28 12.96 -13.95
C PHE A 405 5.85 11.49 -14.14
N PRO A 406 5.37 11.11 -15.35
CA PRO A 406 5.04 9.72 -15.66
C PRO A 406 6.30 8.85 -15.74
N LEU A 407 6.15 7.53 -15.65
CA LEU A 407 7.26 6.58 -15.67
C LEU A 407 8.07 6.66 -16.97
N GLN A 408 7.42 6.83 -18.12
CA GLN A 408 8.07 7.06 -19.41
C GLN A 408 9.10 8.20 -19.37
N HIS A 409 8.86 9.25 -18.57
CA HIS A 409 9.77 10.38 -18.45
C HIS A 409 11.15 9.95 -17.94
N PHE A 410 11.21 8.95 -17.05
CA PHE A 410 12.42 8.42 -16.43
C PHE A 410 12.89 7.10 -17.06
N ALA A 411 12.31 6.68 -18.19
CA ALA A 411 12.63 5.39 -18.80
C ALA A 411 14.14 5.18 -19.06
N PRO A 412 14.91 6.15 -19.59
CA PRO A 412 16.36 5.98 -19.77
C PRO A 412 17.10 5.68 -18.46
N GLU A 413 16.79 6.42 -17.39
CA GLU A 413 17.41 6.28 -16.08
C GLU A 413 17.04 4.93 -15.44
N LEU A 414 15.77 4.54 -15.50
CA LEU A 414 15.27 3.27 -14.98
C LEU A 414 15.84 2.06 -15.73
N LEU A 415 15.96 2.13 -17.05
CA LEU A 415 16.58 1.07 -17.87
C LEU A 415 18.09 0.95 -17.59
N SER A 416 18.80 2.08 -17.44
CA SER A 416 20.22 2.07 -17.06
C SER A 416 20.43 1.46 -15.67
N PHE A 417 19.57 1.78 -14.71
CA PHE A 417 19.59 1.16 -13.38
C PHE A 417 19.39 -0.35 -13.44
N ARG A 418 18.40 -0.83 -14.24
CA ARG A 418 18.17 -2.28 -14.45
C ARG A 418 19.40 -2.96 -15.02
N ALA A 419 20.00 -2.40 -16.07
CA ALA A 419 21.19 -2.93 -16.69
C ALA A 419 22.35 -3.04 -15.70
N THR A 420 22.53 -2.02 -14.85
CA THR A 420 23.56 -2.01 -13.81
C THR A 420 23.30 -3.11 -12.77
N CYS A 421 22.08 -3.20 -12.24
CA CYS A 421 21.70 -4.24 -11.28
C CYS A 421 21.98 -5.66 -11.83
N ILE A 422 21.63 -5.92 -13.10
CA ILE A 422 21.90 -7.20 -13.76
C ILE A 422 23.40 -7.46 -13.88
N SER A 423 24.17 -6.48 -14.34
CA SER A 423 25.62 -6.62 -14.53
C SER A 423 26.38 -6.87 -13.22
N GLU A 424 25.86 -6.36 -12.10
CA GLU A 424 26.45 -6.52 -10.78
C GLU A 424 25.83 -7.65 -9.95
N GLY A 425 24.86 -8.41 -10.50
CA GLY A 425 24.18 -9.49 -9.80
C GLY A 425 23.31 -9.03 -8.62
N LEU A 426 22.80 -7.80 -8.65
CA LEU A 426 21.96 -7.24 -7.60
C LEU A 426 20.48 -7.48 -7.88
N ASP A 427 19.80 -8.17 -6.97
CA ASP A 427 18.35 -8.32 -6.99
C ASP A 427 17.68 -7.12 -6.28
N ILE A 428 17.23 -6.15 -7.08
CA ILE A 428 16.48 -4.98 -6.63
C ILE A 428 15.28 -4.81 -7.57
N PRO A 429 14.15 -5.51 -7.46
CA PRO A 429 13.03 -5.36 -8.39
C PRO A 429 12.41 -3.96 -8.39
N PHE A 430 11.65 -3.64 -9.45
CA PHE A 430 10.77 -2.49 -9.46
C PHE A 430 9.42 -2.83 -8.81
N LEU A 431 8.97 -1.96 -7.91
CA LEU A 431 7.73 -2.07 -7.13
C LEU A 431 6.93 -0.77 -7.26
N LEU A 432 6.67 -0.38 -8.51
CA LEU A 432 6.30 0.98 -8.89
C LEU A 432 4.82 1.27 -8.63
N HIS A 433 4.51 2.44 -8.06
CA HIS A 433 3.16 2.99 -8.12
C HIS A 433 2.76 3.24 -9.57
N ALA A 434 1.62 2.68 -9.99
CA ALA A 434 1.05 2.92 -11.31
C ALA A 434 -0.47 2.68 -11.32
N GLY A 435 -1.21 3.57 -11.98
CA GLY A 435 -2.64 3.38 -12.24
C GLY A 435 -3.53 3.66 -11.03
N GLU A 436 -3.09 4.48 -10.08
CA GLU A 436 -3.86 4.93 -8.92
C GLU A 436 -4.79 6.10 -9.33
N ARG A 437 -5.71 5.83 -10.27
CA ARG A 437 -6.54 6.89 -10.88
C ARG A 437 -7.77 6.38 -11.61
N LEU A 438 -8.62 7.33 -12.01
CA LEU A 438 -9.92 7.08 -12.64
C LEU A 438 -9.97 7.30 -14.15
N ASP A 439 -9.07 8.09 -14.71
CA ASP A 439 -9.08 8.36 -16.15
C ASP A 439 -8.52 7.17 -16.95
N SER A 440 -8.68 7.26 -18.26
CA SER A 440 -8.22 6.26 -19.23
C SER A 440 -7.74 7.00 -20.48
N GLY A 441 -6.61 6.57 -21.04
CA GLY A 441 -6.08 7.11 -22.29
C GLY A 441 -5.23 8.38 -22.16
N SER A 442 -4.83 8.76 -20.95
CA SER A 442 -3.86 9.84 -20.71
C SER A 442 -2.43 9.30 -20.57
N SER A 443 -1.43 10.19 -20.61
CA SER A 443 -0.02 9.81 -20.49
C SER A 443 0.32 9.18 -19.13
N THR A 444 -0.37 9.57 -18.06
CA THR A 444 -0.19 9.05 -16.71
C THR A 444 -0.89 7.70 -16.51
N ASP A 445 -1.94 7.41 -17.26
CA ASP A 445 -2.61 6.10 -17.26
C ASP A 445 -1.73 5.04 -17.96
N ALA A 446 -0.90 5.49 -18.91
CA ALA A 446 0.16 4.68 -19.50
C ALA A 446 1.25 4.24 -18.49
N ASN A 447 1.29 4.79 -17.27
CA ASN A 447 2.19 4.29 -16.21
C ASN A 447 1.96 2.80 -15.94
N LEU A 448 0.73 2.28 -16.08
CA LEU A 448 0.46 0.85 -15.98
C LEU A 448 1.26 0.07 -17.02
N LEU A 449 1.18 0.50 -18.27
CA LEU A 449 1.90 -0.12 -19.37
C LEU A 449 3.42 0.01 -19.17
N ASP A 450 3.90 1.20 -18.81
CA ASP A 450 5.32 1.44 -18.58
C ASP A 450 5.86 0.58 -17.43
N ALA A 451 5.16 0.46 -16.31
CA ALA A 451 5.56 -0.40 -15.20
C ALA A 451 5.70 -1.87 -15.64
N ILE A 452 4.74 -2.37 -16.43
CA ILE A 452 4.77 -3.73 -16.99
C ILE A 452 5.96 -3.90 -17.95
N LEU A 453 6.20 -2.93 -18.84
CA LEU A 453 7.28 -2.97 -19.83
C LEU A 453 8.67 -2.82 -19.20
N LEU A 454 8.79 -2.06 -18.12
CA LEU A 454 10.00 -1.92 -17.30
C LEU A 454 10.31 -3.18 -16.47
N GLY A 455 9.43 -4.19 -16.50
CA GLY A 455 9.62 -5.44 -15.76
C GLY A 455 9.36 -5.30 -14.26
N ALA A 456 8.38 -4.49 -13.86
CA ALA A 456 7.96 -4.42 -12.47
C ALA A 456 7.53 -5.80 -11.95
N LYS A 457 7.97 -6.13 -10.74
CA LYS A 457 7.60 -7.36 -10.04
C LYS A 457 6.20 -7.23 -9.43
N ARG A 458 5.90 -6.04 -8.90
CA ARG A 458 4.59 -5.66 -8.38
C ARG A 458 4.26 -4.24 -8.81
N ILE A 459 2.97 -3.93 -8.85
CA ILE A 459 2.45 -2.59 -9.16
C ILE A 459 1.66 -2.10 -7.95
N GLY A 460 2.05 -0.93 -7.44
CA GLY A 460 1.31 -0.21 -6.39
C GLY A 460 -0.04 0.24 -6.93
N HIS A 461 -1.12 -0.13 -6.23
CA HIS A 461 -2.53 0.08 -6.59
C HIS A 461 -2.98 -0.65 -7.85
N GLY A 462 -2.58 -0.21 -9.04
CA GLY A 462 -3.09 -0.76 -10.30
C GLY A 462 -4.60 -0.60 -10.49
N PHE A 463 -5.23 0.39 -9.83
CA PHE A 463 -6.68 0.55 -9.76
C PHE A 463 -7.34 0.67 -11.15
N ALA A 464 -6.69 1.38 -12.09
CA ALA A 464 -7.19 1.57 -13.45
C ALA A 464 -7.04 0.34 -14.37
N LEU A 465 -6.33 -0.73 -13.95
CA LEU A 465 -6.01 -1.88 -14.80
C LEU A 465 -7.22 -2.54 -15.50
N PRO A 466 -8.42 -2.66 -14.88
CA PRO A 466 -9.59 -3.24 -15.56
C PRO A 466 -10.01 -2.50 -16.84
N LYS A 467 -9.60 -1.25 -17.02
CA LYS A 467 -9.87 -0.44 -18.23
C LYS A 467 -8.93 -0.82 -19.38
N HIS A 468 -7.89 -1.62 -19.11
CA HIS A 468 -6.81 -1.96 -20.04
C HIS A 468 -6.72 -3.46 -20.28
N PRO A 469 -7.60 -4.05 -21.12
CA PRO A 469 -7.68 -5.50 -21.27
C PRO A 469 -6.37 -6.15 -21.75
N LYS A 470 -5.58 -5.47 -22.60
CA LYS A 470 -4.26 -5.98 -23.02
C LYS A 470 -3.24 -5.91 -21.89
N ALA A 471 -3.19 -4.82 -21.13
CA ALA A 471 -2.28 -4.69 -19.99
C ALA A 471 -2.64 -5.70 -18.88
N MET A 472 -3.93 -5.90 -18.60
CA MET A 472 -4.42 -6.88 -17.63
C MET A 472 -3.99 -8.30 -17.99
N ARG A 473 -4.08 -8.68 -19.27
CA ARG A 473 -3.53 -9.97 -19.75
C ARG A 473 -2.02 -10.06 -19.54
N MET A 474 -1.27 -9.00 -19.85
CA MET A 474 0.18 -9.00 -19.65
C MET A 474 0.57 -9.12 -18.18
N VAL A 475 -0.14 -8.46 -17.26
CA VAL A 475 0.05 -8.58 -15.80
C VAL A 475 -0.12 -10.03 -15.36
N LYS A 476 -1.21 -10.68 -15.79
CA LYS A 476 -1.48 -12.10 -15.50
C LYS A 476 -0.41 -13.02 -16.10
N GLU A 477 -0.11 -12.88 -17.39
CA GLU A 477 0.88 -13.71 -18.11
C GLU A 477 2.28 -13.61 -17.52
N ARG A 478 2.65 -12.44 -16.96
CA ARG A 478 3.96 -12.18 -16.36
C ARG A 478 4.00 -12.45 -14.86
N GLY A 479 2.89 -12.84 -14.23
CA GLY A 479 2.80 -13.05 -12.79
C GLY A 479 3.08 -11.80 -11.96
N ILE A 480 2.70 -10.62 -12.45
CA ILE A 480 2.85 -9.35 -11.73
C ILE A 480 1.67 -9.21 -10.76
N ALA A 481 1.95 -9.02 -9.47
CA ALA A 481 0.89 -8.77 -8.49
C ALA A 481 0.56 -7.28 -8.34
N LEU A 482 -0.72 -6.98 -8.09
CA LEU A 482 -1.17 -5.66 -7.67
C LEU A 482 -1.20 -5.55 -6.15
N GLU A 483 -0.80 -4.38 -5.64
CA GLU A 483 -0.87 -4.05 -4.22
C GLU A 483 -2.09 -3.17 -3.97
N ILE A 484 -3.18 -3.78 -3.55
CA ILE A 484 -4.49 -3.15 -3.42
C ILE A 484 -4.62 -2.51 -2.04
N CYS A 485 -5.10 -1.25 -2.00
CA CYS A 485 -5.22 -0.44 -0.80
C CYS A 485 -6.66 0.09 -0.66
N PRO A 486 -7.62 -0.76 -0.24
CA PRO A 486 -9.05 -0.47 -0.34
C PRO A 486 -9.48 0.83 0.33
N ILE A 487 -9.03 1.09 1.56
CA ILE A 487 -9.41 2.30 2.30
C ILE A 487 -8.82 3.55 1.63
N SER A 488 -7.55 3.48 1.21
CA SER A 488 -6.92 4.56 0.45
C SER A 488 -7.68 4.86 -0.83
N ASN A 489 -8.08 3.83 -1.59
CA ASN A 489 -8.81 3.99 -2.83
C ASN A 489 -10.22 4.57 -2.64
N GLU A 490 -10.90 4.26 -1.54
CA GLU A 490 -12.17 4.92 -1.19
C GLU A 490 -11.96 6.37 -0.75
N VAL A 491 -11.10 6.59 0.24
CA VAL A 491 -10.84 7.93 0.81
C VAL A 491 -10.26 8.89 -0.21
N LEU A 492 -9.54 8.41 -1.23
CA LEU A 492 -8.99 9.22 -2.32
C LEU A 492 -9.90 9.26 -3.56
N HIS A 493 -11.16 8.83 -3.43
CA HIS A 493 -12.23 8.93 -4.42
C HIS A 493 -11.94 8.18 -5.73
N LEU A 494 -11.25 7.04 -5.66
CA LEU A 494 -11.14 6.11 -6.78
C LEU A 494 -12.34 5.16 -6.86
N CYS A 495 -13.00 4.92 -5.73
CA CYS A 495 -14.32 4.30 -5.70
C CYS A 495 -15.21 5.04 -4.68
N PRO A 496 -16.53 5.11 -4.91
CA PRO A 496 -17.43 5.79 -3.98
C PRO A 496 -17.57 5.03 -2.65
N SER A 497 -17.52 3.71 -2.71
CA SER A 497 -17.49 2.82 -1.56
C SER A 497 -16.82 1.51 -1.94
N ILE A 498 -16.52 0.70 -0.93
CA ILE A 498 -15.89 -0.61 -1.14
C ILE A 498 -16.67 -1.55 -2.07
N ARG A 499 -18.00 -1.41 -2.20
CA ARG A 499 -18.80 -2.21 -3.17
C ARG A 499 -18.46 -1.89 -4.62
N GLY A 500 -18.00 -0.66 -4.88
CA GLY A 500 -17.57 -0.21 -6.21
C GLY A 500 -16.08 -0.40 -6.48
N HIS A 501 -15.36 -1.11 -5.59
CA HIS A 501 -13.91 -1.28 -5.71
C HIS A 501 -13.55 -2.16 -6.91
N ALA A 502 -12.39 -1.93 -7.53
CA ALA A 502 -11.94 -2.66 -8.73
C ALA A 502 -11.51 -4.12 -8.48
N LEU A 503 -11.28 -4.49 -7.22
CA LEU A 503 -10.71 -5.79 -6.81
C LEU A 503 -11.51 -6.99 -7.33
N PRO A 504 -12.85 -7.07 -7.20
CA PRO A 504 -13.59 -8.24 -7.67
C PRO A 504 -13.39 -8.52 -9.16
N VAL A 505 -13.31 -7.48 -9.99
CA VAL A 505 -13.06 -7.63 -11.44
C VAL A 505 -11.65 -8.17 -11.71
N LEU A 506 -10.66 -7.68 -10.96
CA LEU A 506 -9.27 -8.16 -11.06
C LEU A 506 -9.17 -9.65 -10.71
N LEU A 507 -9.80 -10.06 -9.60
CA LEU A 507 -9.79 -11.43 -9.12
C LEU A 507 -10.55 -12.39 -10.05
N ALA A 508 -11.69 -11.95 -10.59
CA ALA A 508 -12.44 -12.72 -11.60
C ALA A 508 -11.60 -12.99 -12.86
N ASN A 509 -10.59 -12.15 -13.15
CA ASN A 509 -9.67 -12.33 -14.26
C ASN A 509 -8.39 -13.10 -13.87
N ASN A 510 -8.27 -13.60 -12.63
CA ASN A 510 -7.07 -14.21 -12.07
C ASN A 510 -5.85 -13.29 -12.09
N VAL A 511 -6.05 -11.99 -11.84
CA VAL A 511 -4.95 -11.08 -11.55
C VAL A 511 -4.58 -11.22 -10.08
N HIS A 512 -3.32 -11.52 -9.80
CA HIS A 512 -2.83 -11.67 -8.42
C HIS A 512 -2.90 -10.32 -7.70
N CYS A 513 -3.51 -10.31 -6.52
CA CYS A 513 -3.70 -9.12 -5.72
C CYS A 513 -3.28 -9.37 -4.27
N THR A 514 -2.69 -8.37 -3.64
CA THR A 514 -2.38 -8.37 -2.20
C THR A 514 -3.11 -7.22 -1.53
N ILE A 515 -3.50 -7.37 -0.27
CA ILE A 515 -4.22 -6.34 0.49
C ILE A 515 -3.24 -5.60 1.38
N ASN A 516 -3.38 -4.27 1.41
CA ASN A 516 -2.46 -3.38 2.09
C ASN A 516 -3.18 -2.12 2.63
N SER A 517 -2.60 -1.45 3.62
CA SER A 517 -3.19 -0.25 4.23
C SER A 517 -2.63 1.09 3.75
N ASP A 518 -1.56 1.08 2.95
CA ASP A 518 -0.97 2.30 2.39
C ASP A 518 -0.52 3.33 3.46
N ASN A 519 -1.38 4.30 3.77
CA ASN A 519 -1.15 5.38 4.73
C ASN A 519 -2.14 5.34 5.91
N GLY A 520 -2.20 4.22 6.63
CA GLY A 520 -3.18 3.96 7.71
C GLY A 520 -3.33 5.06 8.76
N THR A 521 -2.26 5.84 9.03
CA THR A 521 -2.31 7.01 9.92
C THR A 521 -3.40 8.00 9.54
N PHE A 522 -3.52 8.36 8.25
CA PHE A 522 -4.44 9.42 7.82
C PHE A 522 -5.89 8.96 7.82
N TYR A 523 -6.11 7.66 7.65
CA TYR A 523 -7.43 7.06 7.62
C TYR A 523 -7.90 6.61 9.00
N GLY A 524 -7.01 6.59 10.00
CA GLY A 524 -7.29 5.98 11.30
C GLY A 524 -7.49 4.47 11.19
N SER A 525 -6.76 3.81 10.30
CA SER A 525 -6.94 2.39 9.95
C SER A 525 -5.67 1.56 10.19
N SER A 526 -5.85 0.24 10.15
CA SER A 526 -4.79 -0.79 10.16
C SER A 526 -5.03 -1.77 9.02
N LEU A 527 -4.12 -2.71 8.77
CA LEU A 527 -4.31 -3.70 7.72
C LEU A 527 -5.56 -4.58 7.96
N SER A 528 -5.90 -4.86 9.23
CA SER A 528 -7.18 -5.51 9.57
C SER A 528 -8.41 -4.74 9.09
N HIS A 529 -8.37 -3.41 9.08
CA HIS A 529 -9.47 -2.60 8.55
C HIS A 529 -9.59 -2.76 7.04
N ASP A 530 -8.47 -2.76 6.32
CA ASP A 530 -8.48 -3.05 4.89
C ASP A 530 -9.04 -4.45 4.65
N PHE A 531 -8.53 -5.52 5.31
CA PHE A 531 -9.12 -6.86 5.21
C PHE A 531 -10.62 -6.88 5.51
N TYR A 532 -11.10 -6.17 6.54
CA TYR A 532 -12.52 -6.05 6.80
C TYR A 532 -13.29 -5.44 5.63
N GLN A 533 -12.78 -4.36 5.03
CA GLN A 533 -13.41 -3.70 3.88
C GLN A 533 -13.65 -4.70 2.74
N ILE A 534 -12.65 -5.49 2.33
CA ILE A 534 -12.89 -6.48 1.26
C ILE A 534 -13.73 -7.68 1.71
N MET A 535 -13.72 -8.05 2.99
CA MET A 535 -14.61 -9.10 3.52
C MET A 535 -16.09 -8.72 3.34
N VAL A 536 -16.44 -7.43 3.51
CA VAL A 536 -17.81 -6.91 3.34
C VAL A 536 -18.11 -6.47 1.90
N GLY A 537 -17.14 -5.90 1.18
CA GLY A 537 -17.36 -5.34 -0.15
C GLY A 537 -17.38 -6.37 -1.27
N ALA A 538 -16.72 -7.52 -1.10
CA ALA A 538 -16.74 -8.63 -2.05
C ALA A 538 -17.59 -9.78 -1.49
N GLU A 539 -18.92 -9.64 -1.53
CA GLU A 539 -19.89 -10.56 -0.91
C GLU A 539 -19.73 -12.03 -1.36
N ALA A 540 -19.38 -12.25 -2.63
CA ALA A 540 -19.14 -13.60 -3.15
C ALA A 540 -17.83 -14.24 -2.64
N MET A 541 -16.91 -13.45 -2.08
CA MET A 541 -15.64 -13.95 -1.55
C MET A 541 -15.86 -14.63 -0.21
N SER A 542 -15.18 -15.76 -0.05
CA SER A 542 -15.25 -16.63 1.12
C SER A 542 -13.92 -16.64 1.88
N LEU A 543 -13.86 -17.39 2.99
CA LEU A 543 -12.62 -17.58 3.75
C LEU A 543 -11.46 -18.12 2.88
N HIS A 544 -11.78 -18.91 1.86
CA HIS A 544 -10.81 -19.45 0.91
C HIS A 544 -10.20 -18.36 0.01
N GLY A 545 -11.00 -17.38 -0.41
CA GLY A 545 -10.51 -16.24 -1.18
C GLY A 545 -9.57 -15.36 -0.36
N TRP A 546 -9.92 -15.06 0.90
CA TRP A 546 -9.05 -14.29 1.79
C TRP A 546 -7.74 -15.03 2.10
N ARG A 547 -7.78 -16.35 2.22
CA ARG A 547 -6.58 -17.20 2.27
C ARG A 547 -5.68 -16.98 1.06
N VAL A 548 -6.22 -17.00 -0.15
CA VAL A 548 -5.41 -16.80 -1.37
C VAL A 548 -4.74 -15.42 -1.38
N LEU A 549 -5.44 -14.36 -0.97
CA LEU A 549 -4.85 -13.02 -0.86
C LEU A 549 -3.65 -13.00 0.12
N ALA A 550 -3.78 -13.68 1.26
CA ALA A 550 -2.69 -13.81 2.23
C ALA A 550 -1.54 -14.68 1.71
N GLU A 551 -1.81 -15.79 1.02
CA GLU A 551 -0.78 -16.63 0.40
C GLU A 551 -0.01 -15.87 -0.70
N TRP A 552 -0.73 -15.13 -1.55
CA TRP A 552 -0.11 -14.30 -2.59
C TRP A 552 0.77 -13.19 -2.02
N SER A 553 0.43 -12.64 -0.86
CA SER A 553 1.30 -11.66 -0.20
C SER A 553 2.68 -12.24 0.15
N LEU A 554 2.78 -13.51 0.56
CA LEU A 554 4.07 -14.17 0.78
C LEU A 554 4.74 -14.56 -0.53
N GLU A 555 3.98 -15.07 -1.50
CA GLU A 555 4.49 -15.47 -2.82
C GLU A 555 5.13 -14.30 -3.58
N HIS A 556 4.50 -13.13 -3.54
CA HIS A 556 4.93 -11.93 -4.28
C HIS A 556 5.89 -11.03 -3.48
N SER A 557 6.19 -11.38 -2.23
CA SER A 557 7.20 -10.70 -1.42
C SER A 557 8.62 -10.76 -2.05
N CYS A 558 9.50 -9.92 -1.53
CA CYS A 558 10.94 -9.88 -1.79
C CYS A 558 11.74 -10.67 -0.74
N LEU A 559 11.10 -11.60 -0.04
CA LEU A 559 11.81 -12.69 0.62
C LEU A 559 12.56 -13.54 -0.43
N THR A 560 13.71 -14.07 -0.04
CA THR A 560 14.45 -15.07 -0.82
C THR A 560 13.62 -16.36 -0.97
N PRO A 561 13.91 -17.23 -1.94
CA PRO A 561 13.17 -18.49 -2.11
C PRO A 561 13.10 -19.34 -0.84
N SER A 562 14.20 -19.45 -0.07
CA SER A 562 14.24 -20.19 1.19
C SER A 562 13.42 -19.50 2.29
N GLU A 563 13.52 -18.17 2.42
CA GLU A 563 12.70 -17.41 3.36
C GLU A 563 11.21 -17.54 3.05
N LYS A 564 10.81 -17.59 1.78
CA LYS A 564 9.41 -17.81 1.38
C LYS A 564 8.89 -19.18 1.79
N VAL A 565 9.68 -20.22 1.61
CA VAL A 565 9.31 -21.58 2.03
C VAL A 565 9.08 -21.63 3.54
N ALA A 566 10.06 -21.14 4.32
CA ALA A 566 9.95 -21.10 5.78
C ALA A 566 8.77 -20.23 6.25
N ALA A 567 8.57 -19.06 5.63
CA ALA A 567 7.45 -18.19 5.95
C ALA A 567 6.09 -18.86 5.65
N LYS A 568 5.99 -19.58 4.53
CA LYS A 568 4.76 -20.29 4.14
C LYS A 568 4.44 -21.45 5.08
N GLU A 569 5.44 -22.20 5.53
CA GLU A 569 5.24 -23.27 6.51
C GLU A 569 4.64 -22.73 7.82
N VAL A 570 5.27 -21.70 8.39
CA VAL A 570 4.76 -21.01 9.60
C VAL A 570 3.35 -20.46 9.37
N TRP A 571 3.10 -19.87 8.20
CA TRP A 571 1.80 -19.29 7.88
C TRP A 571 0.70 -20.35 7.80
N LEU A 572 0.97 -21.52 7.20
CA LEU A 572 0.01 -22.63 7.11
C LEU A 572 -0.35 -23.18 8.49
N GLU A 573 0.61 -23.30 9.40
CA GLU A 573 0.36 -23.69 10.79
C GLU A 573 -0.55 -22.68 11.49
N ARG A 574 -0.21 -21.39 11.39
CA ARG A 574 -1.03 -20.30 11.95
C ARG A 574 -2.42 -20.24 11.33
N TRP A 575 -2.56 -20.53 10.04
CA TRP A 575 -3.85 -20.56 9.35
C TRP A 575 -4.77 -21.64 9.93
N ASN A 576 -4.24 -22.83 10.19
CA ASN A 576 -5.01 -23.91 10.81
C ASN A 576 -5.41 -23.57 12.25
N VAL A 577 -4.52 -22.97 13.04
CA VAL A 577 -4.84 -22.46 14.39
C VAL A 577 -5.94 -21.40 14.33
N TYR A 578 -5.88 -20.50 13.36
CA TYR A 578 -6.89 -19.48 13.14
C TYR A 578 -8.26 -20.08 12.77
N CYS A 579 -8.31 -21.06 11.88
CA CYS A 579 -9.55 -21.78 11.56
C CYS A 579 -10.12 -22.51 12.78
N GLN A 580 -9.28 -23.14 13.60
CA GLN A 580 -9.71 -23.76 14.85
C GLN A 580 -10.28 -22.73 15.82
N TRP A 581 -9.58 -21.59 15.99
CA TRP A 581 -10.04 -20.49 16.83
C TRP A 581 -11.40 -19.94 16.40
N ILE A 582 -11.66 -19.81 15.08
CA ILE A 582 -13.00 -19.44 14.57
C ILE A 582 -14.05 -20.43 15.04
N VAL A 583 -13.81 -21.73 14.87
CA VAL A 583 -14.76 -22.79 15.24
C VAL A 583 -15.01 -22.79 16.75
N ASP A 584 -13.96 -22.67 17.55
CA ASP A 584 -14.07 -22.69 19.02
C ASP A 584 -14.77 -21.44 19.56
N THR A 585 -14.54 -20.27 18.95
CA THR A 585 -15.07 -18.99 19.42
C THR A 585 -16.50 -18.75 18.96
N TYR A 586 -16.83 -19.14 17.72
CA TYR A 586 -18.08 -18.75 17.06
C TYR A 586 -18.95 -19.93 16.60
N GLY A 587 -18.50 -21.19 16.80
CA GLY A 587 -19.24 -22.37 16.34
C GLY A 587 -20.67 -22.44 16.91
N ASP A 588 -20.86 -22.08 18.17
CA ASP A 588 -22.18 -22.05 18.80
C ASP A 588 -23.04 -20.89 18.28
N GLU A 589 -22.43 -19.75 17.93
CA GLU A 589 -23.14 -18.58 17.40
C GLU A 589 -23.74 -18.83 16.01
N SER A 590 -23.16 -19.73 15.21
CA SER A 590 -23.73 -20.11 13.91
C SER A 590 -24.96 -21.03 14.00
N SER A 591 -25.20 -21.64 15.17
CA SER A 591 -26.32 -22.57 15.38
C SER A 591 -27.63 -21.87 15.78
N ALA A 592 -27.56 -20.60 16.15
CA ALA A 592 -28.74 -19.75 16.31
C ALA A 592 -29.30 -19.42 14.92
N LYS A 593 -30.35 -20.14 14.50
CA LYS A 593 -31.04 -20.00 13.21
C LYS A 593 -31.27 -18.53 12.80
N GLY A 594 -30.41 -18.00 11.94
CA GLY A 594 -30.73 -16.87 11.09
C GLY A 594 -31.66 -17.31 9.94
N PRO A 595 -32.46 -16.41 9.36
CA PRO A 595 -33.34 -16.74 8.24
C PRO A 595 -32.51 -17.21 7.03
N GLU A 596 -33.08 -18.14 6.25
CA GLU A 596 -32.44 -18.81 5.11
C GLU A 596 -31.63 -17.85 4.21
N ALA A 597 -30.41 -18.27 3.87
CA ALA A 597 -29.49 -17.55 2.99
C ALA A 597 -30.19 -17.14 1.68
N ARG A 598 -30.46 -15.85 1.50
CA ARG A 598 -31.19 -15.32 0.33
C ARG A 598 -30.36 -15.14 -0.94
N TRP A 599 -29.07 -15.48 -0.95
CA TRP A 599 -28.16 -15.04 -2.03
C TRP A 599 -27.19 -16.10 -2.59
N LEU A 600 -27.49 -17.40 -2.47
CA LEU A 600 -26.66 -18.46 -3.08
C LEU A 600 -27.51 -19.52 -3.80
N ASN A 601 -28.18 -19.15 -4.91
CA ASN A 601 -28.76 -20.08 -5.88
C ASN A 601 -28.53 -19.62 -7.32
#